data_AF-Q9UUJ5-F1
#
_entry.id   AF-Q9UUJ5-F1
#
_cell.length_a   1.000
_cell.length_b   1.000
_cell.length_c   1.000
_cell.angle_alpha   90.00
_cell.angle_beta   90.00
_cell.angle_gamma   90.00
#
_symmetry.space_group_name_H-M   'P 1'
#
loop_
_entity.id
_entity.type
_entity.pdbx_description
1 polymer ?
#
loop_
_entity_poly.entity_id
_entity_poly.type
_entity_poly.pdbx_seq_one_letter_code
_entity_poly.pdbx_strand_id
1 'polypeptide(L)'
;MPVFTKEALERLPIQLGNFFKKFPPENPNAWTTNPNRQNPFLATRNPQNGLVINPYYSNRRQAEIYKEARLQNLDNLLPQQMSWQKDSTRHILKGLLNPKGKISERKRDEILENRRLKLSESLKKTSKFKNERQKASKIAKPSPF
;
A
#
# COMPACT_ATOMS: atom_id res chain seq x y z
N MET A 1 -2.52 -27.97 33.12
CA MET A 1 -2.85 -29.30 32.59
C MET A 1 -2.95 -29.20 31.08
N PRO A 2 -2.37 -30.14 30.30
CA PRO A 2 -2.62 -30.18 28.86
C PRO A 2 -4.10 -30.46 28.60
N VAL A 3 -4.71 -29.72 27.68
CA VAL A 3 -6.14 -29.87 27.33
C VAL A 3 -6.42 -31.24 26.69
N PHE A 4 -5.43 -31.81 25.98
CA PHE A 4 -5.56 -33.09 25.29
C PHE A 4 -4.64 -34.16 25.90
N THR A 5 -5.14 -35.39 25.99
CA THR A 5 -4.31 -36.57 26.21
C THR A 5 -3.60 -36.96 24.91
N LYS A 6 -2.49 -37.72 24.99
CA LYS A 6 -1.75 -38.18 23.80
C LYS A 6 -2.63 -38.99 22.84
N GLU A 7 -3.43 -39.90 23.40
CA GLU A 7 -4.39 -40.71 22.64
C GLU A 7 -5.46 -39.87 21.95
N ALA A 8 -5.93 -38.80 22.61
CA ALA A 8 -6.89 -37.89 22.01
C ALA A 8 -6.28 -37.15 20.81
N LEU A 9 -5.02 -36.71 20.89
CA LEU A 9 -4.32 -36.05 19.79
C LEU A 9 -4.13 -36.95 18.57
N GLU A 10 -3.88 -38.25 18.78
CA GLU A 10 -3.70 -39.23 17.70
C GLU A 10 -4.99 -39.55 16.95
N ARG A 11 -6.16 -39.35 17.57
CA ARG A 11 -7.48 -39.49 16.93
C ARG A 11 -7.86 -38.28 16.07
N LEU A 12 -7.12 -37.17 16.16
CA LEU A 12 -7.40 -35.96 15.37
C LEU A 12 -6.85 -36.09 13.95
N PRO A 13 -7.46 -35.39 12.97
CA PRO A 13 -6.93 -35.25 11.62
C PRO A 13 -5.48 -34.79 11.65
N ILE A 14 -4.66 -35.36 10.76
CA ILE A 14 -3.20 -35.21 10.77
C ILE A 14 -2.77 -33.73 10.89
N GLN A 15 -3.41 -32.82 10.14
CA GLN A 15 -3.06 -31.40 10.16
C GLN A 15 -3.36 -30.74 11.52
N LEU A 16 -4.53 -31.03 12.10
CA LEU A 16 -4.96 -30.47 13.37
C LEU A 16 -4.19 -31.08 14.55
N GLY A 17 -3.97 -32.39 14.54
CA GLY A 17 -3.15 -33.08 15.53
C GLY A 17 -1.71 -32.57 15.54
N ASN A 18 -1.11 -32.39 14.36
CA ASN A 18 0.24 -31.80 14.24
C ASN A 18 0.28 -30.35 14.73
N PHE A 19 -0.76 -29.56 14.47
CA PHE A 19 -0.88 -28.21 15.00
C PHE A 19 -0.88 -28.21 16.52
N PHE A 20 -1.77 -28.97 17.17
CA PHE A 20 -1.85 -29.01 18.63
C PHE A 20 -0.66 -29.68 19.30
N LYS A 21 0.02 -30.63 18.62
CA LYS A 21 1.29 -31.18 19.10
C LYS A 21 2.39 -30.12 19.18
N LYS A 22 2.43 -29.19 18.21
CA LYS A 22 3.40 -28.11 18.19
C LYS A 22 3.00 -26.91 19.04
N PHE A 23 1.71 -26.60 19.08
CA PHE A 23 1.13 -25.44 19.75
C PHE A 23 -0.02 -25.89 20.65
N PRO A 24 0.27 -26.53 21.81
CA PRO A 24 -0.75 -27.09 22.67
C PRO A 24 -1.62 -25.99 23.30
N PRO A 25 -2.95 -26.05 23.22
CA PRO A 25 -3.80 -25.09 23.89
C PRO A 25 -3.75 -25.35 25.40
N GLU A 26 -3.52 -24.31 26.19
CA GLU A 26 -3.51 -24.40 27.66
C GLU A 26 -4.92 -24.19 28.24
N ASN A 27 -5.68 -23.29 27.63
CA ASN A 27 -7.06 -22.97 27.95
C ASN A 27 -7.77 -22.46 26.67
N PRO A 28 -9.11 -22.37 26.65
CA PRO A 28 -9.84 -21.90 25.47
C PRO A 28 -9.45 -20.50 25.00
N ASN A 29 -9.01 -19.64 25.92
CA ASN A 29 -8.64 -18.25 25.64
C ASN A 29 -7.12 -18.04 25.52
N ALA A 30 -6.33 -19.11 25.34
CA ALA A 30 -4.87 -19.07 25.53
C ALA A 30 -4.17 -18.07 24.60
N TRP A 31 -4.78 -17.83 23.44
CA TRP A 31 -4.28 -16.92 22.41
C TRP A 31 -4.65 -15.45 22.65
N THR A 32 -5.61 -15.17 23.54
CA THR A 32 -6.03 -13.79 23.90
C THR A 32 -5.43 -13.32 25.22
N THR A 33 -5.28 -14.24 26.18
CA THR A 33 -4.84 -13.90 27.55
C THR A 33 -3.33 -13.74 27.67
N ASN A 34 -2.55 -14.47 26.85
CA ASN A 34 -1.09 -14.47 26.97
C ASN A 34 -0.45 -13.59 25.88
N PRO A 35 -0.02 -12.35 26.20
CA PRO A 35 0.59 -11.45 25.22
C PRO A 35 1.97 -11.94 24.74
N ASN A 36 2.65 -12.79 25.52
CA ASN A 36 3.95 -13.35 25.16
C ASN A 36 3.82 -14.54 24.20
N ARG A 37 2.61 -15.09 24.02
CA ARG A 37 2.37 -16.25 23.16
C ARG A 37 2.21 -15.81 21.72
N GLN A 38 3.22 -16.07 20.91
CA GLN A 38 3.21 -15.72 19.50
C GLN A 38 2.14 -16.50 18.72
N ASN A 39 1.29 -15.77 17.98
CA ASN A 39 0.32 -16.37 17.07
C ASN A 39 1.05 -16.99 15.84
N PRO A 40 0.94 -18.31 15.60
CA PRO A 40 1.61 -18.99 14.48
C PRO A 40 1.00 -18.68 13.10
N PHE A 41 -0.17 -18.06 13.05
CA PHE A 41 -0.89 -17.71 11.82
C PHE A 41 -0.61 -16.29 11.34
N LEU A 42 -0.08 -15.43 12.20
CA LEU A 42 0.21 -14.03 11.88
C LEU A 42 1.71 -13.82 11.71
N ALA A 43 2.06 -12.88 10.83
CA ALA A 43 3.43 -12.40 10.74
C ALA A 43 3.78 -11.63 12.01
N THR A 44 5.02 -11.75 12.48
CA THR A 44 5.51 -11.02 13.64
C THR A 44 6.71 -10.17 13.27
N ARG A 45 6.98 -9.14 14.05
CA ARG A 45 8.18 -8.31 13.87
C ARG A 45 9.19 -8.69 14.93
N ASN A 46 10.40 -9.03 14.53
CA ASN A 46 11.49 -9.30 15.46
C ASN A 46 11.88 -7.97 16.15
N PRO A 47 11.89 -7.91 17.49
CA PRO A 47 12.15 -6.68 18.23
C PRO A 47 13.60 -6.19 18.09
N GLN A 48 14.56 -7.07 17.81
CA GLN A 48 15.98 -6.73 17.76
C GLN A 48 16.39 -6.09 16.43
N ASN A 49 15.93 -6.65 15.31
CA ASN A 49 16.33 -6.20 13.96
C ASN A 49 15.19 -5.52 13.18
N GLY A 50 13.97 -5.53 13.73
CA GLY A 50 12.79 -4.94 13.09
C GLY A 50 12.30 -5.68 11.84
N LEU A 51 12.85 -6.85 11.50
CA LEU A 51 12.44 -7.64 10.35
C LEU A 51 11.09 -8.31 10.60
N VAL A 52 10.27 -8.42 9.56
CA VAL A 52 9.01 -9.16 9.60
C VAL A 52 9.30 -10.63 9.34
N ILE A 53 8.95 -11.48 10.31
CA ILE A 53 8.99 -12.93 10.24
C ILE A 53 7.65 -13.42 9.67
N ASN A 54 7.73 -14.25 8.65
CA ASN A 54 6.55 -14.89 8.04
C ASN A 54 5.79 -15.76 9.05
N PRO A 55 4.46 -15.91 8.89
CA PRO A 55 3.69 -16.82 9.72
C PRO A 55 4.21 -18.25 9.57
N TYR A 56 4.10 -19.05 10.63
CA TYR A 56 4.56 -20.44 10.62
C TYR A 56 3.70 -21.30 9.67
N TYR A 57 2.42 -20.98 9.54
CA TYR A 57 1.51 -21.61 8.58
C TYR A 57 1.09 -20.63 7.49
N SER A 58 1.13 -21.07 6.23
CA SER A 58 0.57 -20.32 5.10
C SER A 58 -0.96 -20.28 5.16
N ASN A 59 -1.58 -19.31 4.49
CA ASN A 59 -3.04 -19.15 4.47
C ASN A 59 -3.79 -20.43 4.06
N ARG A 60 -3.25 -21.20 3.11
CA ARG A 60 -3.82 -22.49 2.73
C ARG A 60 -3.82 -23.49 3.88
N ARG A 61 -2.67 -23.65 4.56
CA ARG A 61 -2.56 -24.55 5.72
C ARG A 61 -3.42 -24.08 6.89
N GLN A 62 -3.51 -22.77 7.10
CA GLN A 62 -4.43 -22.19 8.09
C GLN A 62 -5.87 -22.59 7.78
N ALA A 63 -6.31 -22.44 6.52
CA ALA A 63 -7.67 -22.81 6.11
C ALA A 63 -7.94 -24.32 6.29
N GLU A 64 -6.97 -25.19 5.98
CA GLU A 64 -7.07 -26.63 6.22
C GLU A 64 -7.22 -26.93 7.74
N ILE A 65 -6.37 -26.36 8.59
CA ILE A 65 -6.45 -26.52 10.05
C ILE A 65 -7.80 -26.04 10.60
N TYR A 66 -8.27 -24.86 10.15
CA TYR A 66 -9.56 -24.30 10.56
C TYR A 66 -10.75 -25.12 10.07
N LYS A 67 -10.66 -25.67 8.86
CA LYS A 67 -11.70 -26.56 8.32
C LYS A 67 -11.84 -27.79 9.21
N GLU A 68 -10.74 -28.48 9.50
CA GLU A 68 -10.74 -29.66 10.39
C GLU A 68 -11.21 -29.31 11.80
N ALA A 69 -10.75 -28.19 12.36
CA ALA A 69 -11.16 -27.76 13.69
C ALA A 69 -12.66 -27.45 13.79
N ARG A 70 -13.25 -26.81 12.78
CA ARG A 70 -14.71 -26.57 12.74
C ARG A 70 -15.51 -27.86 12.64
N LEU A 71 -15.05 -28.83 11.84
CA LEU A 71 -15.70 -30.15 11.76
C LEU A 71 -15.74 -30.87 13.12
N GLN A 72 -14.75 -30.59 13.98
CA GLN A 72 -14.63 -31.18 15.31
C GLN A 72 -15.09 -30.27 16.45
N ASN A 73 -15.61 -29.08 16.15
CA ASN A 73 -15.98 -28.06 17.14
C ASN A 73 -14.82 -27.66 18.09
N LEU A 74 -13.59 -27.66 17.58
CA LEU A 74 -12.36 -27.27 18.28
C LEU A 74 -11.79 -25.92 17.79
N ASP A 75 -12.54 -25.18 17.00
CA ASP A 75 -12.14 -23.89 16.44
C ASP A 75 -11.85 -22.83 17.52
N ASN A 76 -12.57 -22.87 18.64
CA ASN A 76 -12.33 -22.02 19.81
C ASN A 76 -10.92 -22.18 20.41
N LEU A 77 -10.22 -23.30 20.17
CA LEU A 77 -8.87 -23.54 20.67
C LEU A 77 -7.77 -23.03 19.72
N LEU A 78 -8.14 -22.54 18.53
CA LEU A 78 -7.19 -22.05 17.54
C LEU A 78 -6.87 -20.57 17.74
N PRO A 79 -5.67 -20.12 17.36
CA PRO A 79 -5.33 -18.70 17.34
C PRO A 79 -6.09 -18.00 16.23
N GLN A 80 -6.34 -16.69 16.37
CA GLN A 80 -7.00 -15.86 15.36
C GLN A 80 -6.42 -16.10 13.96
N GLN A 81 -7.30 -16.42 12.99
CA GLN A 81 -6.95 -16.53 11.58
C GLN A 81 -6.55 -15.18 11.00
N MET A 82 -5.70 -15.21 9.97
CA MET A 82 -5.49 -14.04 9.12
C MET A 82 -6.81 -13.69 8.42
N SER A 83 -7.50 -12.66 8.87
CA SER A 83 -8.71 -12.16 8.20
C SER A 83 -8.31 -11.23 7.07
N TRP A 84 -8.75 -11.55 5.85
CA TRP A 84 -8.67 -10.61 4.72
C TRP A 84 -9.69 -9.48 4.83
N GLN A 85 -10.65 -9.59 5.76
CA GLN A 85 -11.65 -8.56 5.96
C GLN A 85 -10.93 -7.22 6.06
N LYS A 86 -11.42 -6.32 5.21
CA LYS A 86 -10.90 -4.99 5.02
C LYS A 86 -11.01 -4.29 6.36
N ASP A 87 -9.95 -4.38 7.16
CA ASP A 87 -9.76 -3.45 8.26
C ASP A 87 -10.01 -2.07 7.67
N SER A 88 -11.05 -1.41 8.15
CA SER A 88 -11.41 -0.05 7.72
C SER A 88 -10.26 0.94 7.94
N THR A 89 -9.25 0.52 8.72
CA THR A 89 -8.00 1.23 9.00
C THR A 89 -6.95 1.12 7.88
N ARG A 90 -7.12 0.26 6.87
CA ARG A 90 -6.18 0.21 5.73
C ARG A 90 -6.19 1.56 5.03
N HIS A 91 -5.08 2.29 5.15
CA HIS A 91 -4.93 3.59 4.54
C HIS A 91 -5.11 3.46 3.03
N ILE A 92 -5.96 4.30 2.45
CA ILE A 92 -6.11 4.38 1.00
C ILE A 92 -4.73 4.68 0.41
N LEU A 93 -4.31 3.93 -0.62
CA LEU A 93 -3.03 4.16 -1.28
C LEU A 93 -3.00 5.61 -1.80
N LYS A 94 -1.95 6.36 -1.48
CA LYS A 94 -1.79 7.74 -1.93
C LYS A 94 -1.95 7.89 -3.45
N GLY A 95 -1.51 6.90 -4.23
CA GLY A 95 -1.67 6.90 -5.70
C GLY A 95 -3.10 6.63 -6.19
N LEU A 96 -3.97 6.08 -5.33
CA LEU A 96 -5.40 5.94 -5.61
C LEU A 96 -6.15 7.25 -5.32
N LEU A 97 -5.74 7.96 -4.27
CA LEU A 97 -6.29 9.28 -3.93
C LEU A 97 -5.81 10.37 -4.88
N ASN A 98 -4.51 10.37 -5.17
CA ASN A 98 -3.81 11.32 -6.02
C ASN A 98 -3.14 10.56 -7.18
N PRO A 99 -3.90 10.15 -8.21
CA PRO A 99 -3.30 9.55 -9.39
C PRO A 99 -2.32 10.55 -10.02
N LYS A 100 -1.22 10.02 -10.56
CA LYS A 100 -0.13 10.82 -11.16
C LYS A 100 -0.57 11.73 -12.32
N GLY A 101 -1.73 11.46 -12.92
CA GLY A 101 -2.22 12.16 -14.11
C GLY A 101 -1.38 11.88 -15.37
N LYS A 102 -1.82 12.43 -16.51
CA LYS A 102 -1.07 12.35 -17.77
C LYS A 102 0.12 13.32 -17.75
N ILE A 103 1.14 13.05 -18.57
CA ILE A 103 2.30 13.95 -18.71
C ILE A 103 1.86 15.35 -19.17
N SER A 104 0.85 15.44 -20.04
CA SER A 104 0.31 16.71 -20.54
C SER A 104 -0.37 17.57 -19.48
N GLU A 105 -1.07 16.95 -18.53
CA GLU A 105 -1.71 17.64 -17.39
C GLU A 105 -0.64 18.24 -16.48
N ARG A 106 0.41 17.48 -16.17
CA ARG A 106 1.52 17.93 -15.32
C ARG A 106 2.34 19.06 -15.92
N LYS A 107 2.48 19.11 -17.24
CA LYS A 107 3.24 20.15 -17.96
C LYS A 107 2.38 21.34 -18.40
N ARG A 108 1.07 21.33 -18.11
CA ARG A 108 0.13 22.32 -18.64
C ARG A 108 0.55 23.74 -18.29
N ASP A 109 0.90 23.99 -17.04
CA ASP A 109 1.23 25.34 -16.55
C ASP A 109 2.55 25.84 -17.13
N GLU A 110 3.57 24.99 -17.17
CA GLU A 110 4.85 25.26 -17.83
C GLU A 110 4.64 25.60 -19.32
N ILE A 111 3.78 24.85 -20.03
CA ILE A 111 3.45 25.11 -21.43
C ILE A 111 2.75 26.48 -21.58
N LEU A 112 1.83 26.83 -20.67
CA LEU A 112 1.12 28.10 -20.70
C LEU A 112 2.04 29.29 -20.40
N GLU A 113 2.94 29.16 -19.43
CA GLU A 113 3.95 30.18 -19.11
C GLU A 113 4.90 30.41 -20.29
N ASN A 114 5.44 29.34 -20.85
CA ASN A 114 6.27 29.40 -22.05
C ASN A 114 5.55 30.07 -23.22
N ARG A 115 4.25 29.81 -23.40
CA ARG A 115 3.43 30.46 -24.41
C ARG A 115 3.31 31.97 -24.15
N ARG A 116 3.11 32.38 -22.89
CA ARG A 116 3.05 33.82 -22.50
C ARG A 116 4.37 34.53 -22.77
N LEU A 117 5.50 33.93 -22.39
CA LEU A 117 6.84 34.48 -22.64
C LEU A 117 7.07 34.70 -24.14
N LYS A 118 6.83 33.67 -24.97
CA LYS A 118 6.96 33.77 -26.43
C LYS A 118 6.07 34.85 -27.05
N LEU A 119 4.83 35.00 -26.57
CA LEU A 119 3.94 36.06 -27.03
C LEU A 119 4.49 37.45 -26.68
N SER A 120 4.96 37.64 -25.44
CA SER A 120 5.55 38.92 -25.01
C SER A 120 6.79 39.29 -25.83
N GLU A 121 7.66 38.33 -26.12
CA GLU A 121 8.84 38.53 -26.96
C GLU A 121 8.45 38.89 -28.40
N SER A 122 7.44 38.23 -28.95
CA SER A 122 6.89 38.52 -30.28
C SER A 122 6.33 39.95 -30.36
N LEU A 123 5.58 40.39 -29.34
CA LEU A 123 5.07 41.75 -29.25
C LEU A 123 6.19 42.80 -29.16
N LYS A 124 7.25 42.52 -28.40
CA LYS A 124 8.44 43.39 -28.34
C LYS A 124 9.19 43.47 -29.67
N LYS A 125 9.33 42.35 -30.39
CA LYS A 125 9.96 42.31 -31.73
C LYS A 125 9.15 43.10 -32.75
N THR A 126 7.82 42.93 -32.76
CA THR A 126 6.93 43.64 -33.68
C THR A 126 6.87 45.15 -33.41
N SER A 127 6.86 45.57 -32.14
CA SER A 127 6.92 47.00 -31.79
C SER A 127 8.26 47.63 -32.17
N LYS A 128 9.38 46.94 -31.90
CA LYS A 128 10.72 47.37 -32.33
C LYS A 128 10.79 47.52 -33.86
N PHE A 129 10.34 46.51 -34.61
CA PHE A 129 10.31 46.54 -36.08
C PHE A 129 9.45 47.70 -36.62
N LYS A 130 8.27 47.95 -36.03
CA LYS A 130 7.41 49.09 -36.40
C LYS A 130 8.13 50.43 -36.16
N ASN A 131 8.80 50.59 -35.02
CA ASN A 131 9.54 51.81 -34.69
C ASN A 131 10.73 52.05 -35.62
N GLU A 132 11.49 51.01 -35.94
CA GLU A 132 12.61 51.08 -36.91
C GLU A 132 12.12 51.45 -38.30
N ARG A 133 11.03 50.83 -38.77
CA ARG A 133 10.42 51.15 -40.07
C ARG A 133 9.93 52.60 -40.13
N GLN A 134 9.31 53.11 -39.06
CA GLN A 134 8.89 54.51 -38.99
C GLN A 134 10.09 55.46 -39.03
N LYS A 135 11.17 55.19 -38.29
CA LYS A 135 12.41 55.98 -38.34
C LYS A 135 13.01 56.00 -39.74
N ALA A 136 13.14 54.84 -40.39
CA ALA A 136 13.63 54.74 -41.77
C ALA A 136 12.76 55.54 -42.75
N SER A 137 11.43 55.48 -42.62
CA SER A 137 10.52 56.26 -43.47
C SER A 137 10.60 57.77 -43.26
N LYS A 138 10.94 58.24 -42.05
CA LYS A 138 11.15 59.66 -41.77
C LYS A 138 12.45 60.16 -42.37
N ILE A 139 13.52 59.36 -42.30
CA ILE A 139 14.82 59.68 -42.90
C ILE A 139 14.73 59.72 -44.43
N ALA A 140 13.96 58.81 -45.03
CA ALA A 140 13.80 58.75 -46.49
C ALA A 140 12.94 59.88 -47.08
N LYS A 141 12.19 60.64 -46.26
CA LYS A 141 11.43 61.79 -46.74
C LYS A 141 12.36 63.02 -46.77
N PRO A 142 12.74 63.54 -47.95
CA PRO A 142 13.56 64.75 -48.01
C PRO A 142 12.80 65.92 -47.38
N SER A 143 13.51 66.77 -46.64
CA SER A 143 12.98 68.04 -46.12
C SER A 143 12.37 68.81 -47.28
N PRO A 144 11.12 69.32 -47.15
CA PRO A 144 10.66 70.33 -48.09
C PRO A 144 11.57 71.54 -47.90
N PHE A 145 12.22 71.96 -49.00
CA PHE A 145 13.10 73.12 -49.05
C PHE A 145 12.34 74.40 -48.70
#